data_AF-A0A9D0VEK8-F1
#
_entry.id   AF-A0A9D0VEK8-F1
#
_cell.length_a   1.000
_cell.length_b   1.000
_cell.length_c   1.000
_cell.angle_alpha   90.00
_cell.angle_beta   90.00
_cell.angle_gamma   90.00
#
_symmetry.space_group_name_H-M   'P 1'
#
loop_
_entity.id
_entity.type
_entity.pdbx_description
1 polymer ?
#
loop_
_entity_poly.entity_id
_entity_poly.type
_entity_poly.pdbx_seq_one_letter_code
_entity_poly.pdbx_strand_id
1 'polypeptide(L)'
;MQNEEIITLIKAALAEVAPTRTADFESIAMETQIEALGLDSIATMEMVNFIEEQVNNTFPDEELAKVQKIGDLAGLIRGGRVSAL
;
A
#
# COMPACT_ATOMS: atom_id res chain seq x y z
N MET A 1 -6.18 13.03 0.63
CA MET A 1 -4.71 12.84 0.69
C MET A 1 -4.12 12.93 -0.71
N GLN A 2 -3.04 13.69 -0.87
CA GLN A 2 -2.28 13.82 -2.11
C GLN A 2 -1.37 12.61 -2.36
N ASN A 3 -0.85 12.45 -3.58
CA ASN A 3 0.01 11.32 -3.96
C ASN A 3 1.24 11.17 -3.06
N GLU A 4 1.89 12.28 -2.74
CA GLU A 4 3.11 12.31 -1.93
C GLU A 4 2.85 11.83 -0.50
N GLU A 5 1.75 12.30 0.11
CA GLU A 5 1.33 11.88 1.46
C GLU A 5 1.03 10.37 1.50
N ILE A 6 0.42 9.84 0.45
CA ILE A 6 0.10 8.41 0.33
C ILE A 6 1.36 7.57 0.14
N ILE A 7 2.30 8.01 -0.72
CA ILE A 7 3.57 7.32 -0.89
C ILE A 7 4.33 7.29 0.45
N THR A 8 4.35 8.40 1.19
CA THR A 8 4.96 8.46 2.52
C THR A 8 4.30 7.48 3.49
N LEU A 9 2.97 7.42 3.52
CA LEU A 9 2.24 6.45 4.35
C LEU A 9 2.58 5.00 3.97
N ILE A 10 2.59 4.67 2.68
CA ILE A 10 2.90 3.32 2.21
C ILE A 10 4.36 2.95 2.54
N LYS A 11 5.31 3.90 2.41
CA LYS A 11 6.70 3.68 2.84
C LYS A 11 6.81 3.43 4.34
N ALA A 12 6.01 4.12 5.16
CA ALA A 12 5.96 3.87 6.60
C ALA A 12 5.44 2.45 6.91
N ALA A 13 4.37 2.02 6.23
CA ALA A 13 3.84 0.66 6.35
C ALA A 13 4.86 -0.41 5.93
N LEU A 14 5.58 -0.16 4.83
CA LEU A 14 6.65 -1.04 4.35
C LEU A 14 7.83 -1.11 5.32
N ALA A 15 8.19 0.00 5.94
CA ALA A 15 9.23 0.05 6.96
C ALA A 15 8.84 -0.72 8.23
N GLU A 16 7.54 -0.74 8.58
CA GLU A 16 7.02 -1.51 9.72
C GLU A 16 7.17 -3.03 9.49
N VAL A 17 6.75 -3.52 8.32
CA VAL A 17 6.74 -4.97 8.02
C VAL A 17 8.07 -5.50 7.49
N ALA A 18 8.90 -4.65 6.91
CA ALA A 18 10.18 -5.01 6.34
C ALA A 18 11.27 -3.94 6.66
N PRO A 19 11.60 -3.74 7.95
CA PRO A 19 12.49 -2.65 8.40
C PRO A 19 13.91 -2.75 7.82
N THR A 20 14.37 -3.96 7.49
CA THR A 20 15.69 -4.20 6.89
C THR A 20 15.75 -3.88 5.40
N ARG A 21 14.62 -3.57 4.76
CA ARG A 21 14.47 -3.35 3.31
C ARG A 21 14.02 -1.93 2.94
N THR A 22 14.04 -1.00 3.89
CA THR A 22 13.60 0.40 3.67
C THR A 22 14.26 1.07 2.46
N ALA A 23 15.55 0.78 2.21
CA ALA A 23 16.27 1.27 1.04
C ALA A 23 15.67 0.78 -0.30
N ASP A 24 15.13 -0.45 -0.34
CA ASP A 24 14.47 -1.02 -1.53
C ASP A 24 13.20 -0.24 -1.89
N PHE A 25 12.60 0.44 -0.91
CA PHE A 25 11.32 1.12 -1.04
C PHE A 25 11.45 2.63 -1.29
N GLU A 26 12.66 3.19 -1.33
CA GLU A 26 12.85 4.63 -1.52
C GLU A 26 12.33 5.13 -2.87
N SER A 27 12.42 4.30 -3.92
CA SER A 27 12.05 4.67 -5.29
C SER A 27 10.66 4.21 -5.73
N ILE A 28 9.79 3.77 -4.81
CA ILE A 28 8.43 3.35 -5.20
C ILE A 28 7.62 4.53 -5.76
N ALA A 29 6.82 4.24 -6.77
CA ALA A 29 5.94 5.18 -7.46
C ALA A 29 4.55 4.54 -7.67
N MET A 30 3.58 5.31 -8.18
CA MET A 30 2.19 4.84 -8.32
C MET A 30 2.04 3.64 -9.26
N GLU A 31 2.93 3.53 -10.24
CA GLU A 31 3.03 2.45 -11.22
C GLU A 31 3.78 1.21 -10.70
N THR A 32 4.43 1.29 -9.54
CA THR A 32 5.13 0.15 -8.95
C THR A 32 4.14 -0.97 -8.62
N GLN A 33 4.44 -2.17 -9.10
CA GLN A 33 3.67 -3.38 -8.81
C GLN A 33 3.90 -3.80 -7.36
N ILE A 34 2.83 -4.18 -6.65
CA ILE A 34 2.91 -4.70 -5.28
C ILE A 34 3.76 -5.98 -5.24
N GLU A 35 3.63 -6.86 -6.24
CA GLU A 35 4.45 -8.07 -6.36
C GLU A 35 5.95 -7.75 -6.44
N ALA A 36 6.33 -6.63 -7.06
CA ALA A 36 7.72 -6.21 -7.18
C ALA A 36 8.35 -5.79 -5.83
N LEU A 37 7.52 -5.54 -4.80
CA LEU A 37 8.00 -5.31 -3.43
C LEU A 37 8.55 -6.60 -2.80
N GLY A 38 8.20 -7.77 -3.35
CA GLY A 38 8.68 -9.06 -2.87
C GLY A 38 8.31 -9.34 -1.42
N LEU A 39 7.13 -8.87 -0.99
CA LEU A 39 6.56 -9.20 0.31
C LEU A 39 5.91 -10.57 0.24
N ASP A 40 5.97 -11.32 1.33
CA ASP A 40 5.12 -12.50 1.47
C ASP A 40 3.67 -12.11 1.84
N SER A 41 2.80 -13.11 1.92
CA SER A 41 1.38 -12.90 2.22
C SER A 41 1.13 -12.30 3.61
N ILE A 42 1.96 -12.62 4.59
CA ILE A 42 1.79 -12.13 5.98
C ILE A 42 2.20 -10.66 6.03
N ALA A 43 3.40 -10.34 5.53
CA ALA A 43 3.89 -8.96 5.47
C ALA A 43 2.97 -8.06 4.62
N THR A 44 2.38 -8.59 3.55
CA THR A 44 1.39 -7.85 2.75
C THR A 44 0.14 -7.53 3.56
N MET A 45 -0.39 -8.49 4.33
CA MET A 45 -1.57 -8.25 5.20
C MET A 45 -1.25 -7.27 6.33
N GLU A 46 -0.08 -7.38 6.96
CA GLU A 46 0.34 -6.45 8.01
C GLU A 46 0.52 -5.02 7.47
N MET A 47 1.05 -4.87 6.25
CA MET A 47 1.18 -3.57 5.59
C MET A 47 -0.21 -2.96 5.35
N VAL A 48 -1.17 -3.76 4.89
CA VAL A 48 -2.56 -3.30 4.68
C VAL A 48 -3.19 -2.89 6.00
N ASN A 49 -3.10 -3.71 7.04
CA ASN A 49 -3.65 -3.41 8.37
C ASN A 49 -3.08 -2.10 8.93
N PHE A 50 -1.77 -1.89 8.81
CA PHE A 50 -1.12 -0.65 9.23
C PHE A 50 -1.75 0.56 8.52
N ILE A 51 -1.94 0.47 7.21
CA ILE A 51 -2.52 1.56 6.42
C ILE A 51 -3.96 1.83 6.87
N GLU A 52 -4.78 0.79 7.03
CA GLU A 52 -6.18 0.89 7.50
C GLU A 52 -6.29 1.60 8.85
N GLU A 53 -5.41 1.29 9.79
CA GLU A 53 -5.32 1.96 11.09
C GLU A 53 -4.98 3.45 10.94
N GLN A 54 -4.01 3.80 10.08
CA GLN A 54 -3.60 5.19 9.88
C GLN A 54 -4.69 6.04 9.22
N VAL A 55 -5.51 5.44 8.35
CA VAL A 55 -6.60 6.15 7.66
C VAL A 55 -7.95 6.00 8.37
N ASN A 56 -8.00 5.24 9.48
CA ASN A 56 -9.20 4.89 10.22
C ASN A 56 -10.33 4.38 9.30
N ASN A 57 -9.98 3.45 8.41
CA ASN A 57 -10.90 2.85 7.44
C ASN A 57 -10.49 1.41 7.12
N THR A 58 -11.46 0.53 6.99
CA THR A 58 -11.24 -0.86 6.55
C THR A 58 -11.50 -0.97 5.04
N PHE A 59 -10.58 -1.58 4.33
CA PHE A 59 -10.69 -1.83 2.90
C PHE A 59 -11.48 -3.13 2.65
N PRO A 60 -12.46 -3.12 1.75
CA PRO A 60 -13.19 -4.35 1.43
C PRO A 60 -12.26 -5.40 0.81
N ASP A 61 -12.37 -6.67 1.25
CA ASP A 61 -11.59 -7.79 0.70
C ASP A 61 -11.69 -7.89 -0.83
N GLU A 62 -12.87 -7.65 -1.38
CA GLU A 62 -13.11 -7.67 -2.84
C GLU A 62 -12.30 -6.60 -3.59
N GLU A 63 -12.04 -5.46 -2.93
CA GLU A 63 -11.25 -4.38 -3.50
C GLU A 63 -9.75 -4.63 -3.29
N LEU A 64 -9.36 -5.14 -2.11
CA LEU A 64 -7.98 -5.58 -1.85
C LEU A 64 -7.52 -6.64 -2.84
N ALA A 65 -8.38 -7.60 -3.19
CA ALA A 65 -8.09 -8.64 -4.17
C ALA A 65 -7.80 -8.10 -5.59
N LYS A 66 -8.18 -6.84 -5.88
CA LYS A 66 -7.94 -6.18 -7.17
C LYS A 66 -6.66 -5.33 -7.19
N VAL A 67 -6.03 -5.10 -6.03
CA VAL A 67 -4.83 -4.26 -5.93
C VAL A 67 -3.65 -4.94 -6.63
N GLN A 68 -3.08 -4.27 -7.63
CA GLN A 68 -1.89 -4.74 -8.35
C GLN A 68 -0.71 -3.78 -8.19
N LYS A 69 -0.98 -2.47 -8.14
CA LYS A 69 0.04 -1.41 -8.03
C LYS A 69 -0.22 -0.47 -6.85
N ILE A 70 0.80 0.29 -6.48
CA ILE A 70 0.72 1.34 -5.45
C ILE A 70 -0.44 2.32 -5.71
N GLY A 71 -0.71 2.65 -6.97
CA GLY A 71 -1.82 3.52 -7.36
C GLY A 71 -3.21 2.96 -7.02
N ASP A 72 -3.37 1.63 -7.00
CA ASP A 72 -4.64 0.99 -6.65
C ASP A 72 -4.88 1.10 -5.15
N LEU A 73 -3.84 0.83 -4.35
CA LEU A 73 -3.84 1.02 -2.90
C LEU A 73 -4.07 2.49 -2.54
N ALA A 74 -3.51 3.43 -3.31
CA ALA A 74 -3.79 4.85 -3.18
C ALA A 74 -5.26 5.20 -3.47
N GLY A 75 -5.92 4.46 -4.37
CA GLY A 75 -7.37 4.56 -4.61
C GLY A 75 -8.18 4.17 -3.36
N LEU A 76 -7.80 3.08 -2.69
CA LEU A 76 -8.43 2.63 -1.45
C LEU A 76 -8.28 3.66 -0.33
N ILE A 77 -7.06 4.18 -0.13
CA ILE A 77 -6.75 5.21 0.87
C ILE A 77 -7.59 6.47 0.68
N ARG A 78 -7.92 6.86 -0.56
CA ARG A 78 -8.68 8.08 -0.86
C ARG A 78 -10.19 7.97 -0.69
N GLY A 79 -10.74 6.76 -0.65
CA GLY A 79 -12.20 6.61 -0.65
C GLY A 79 -12.73 5.24 -1.05
N GLY A 80 -11.93 4.17 -0.89
CA GLY A 80 -12.42 2.80 -0.80
C GLY A 80 -12.73 2.08 -2.11
N ARG A 81 -12.20 2.54 -3.26
CA ARG A 81 -12.27 1.77 -4.50
C ARG A 81 -10.97 1.79 -5.28
N VAL A 82 -10.60 0.65 -5.84
CA VAL A 82 -9.57 0.56 -6.86
C VAL A 82 -10.12 1.23 -8.12
N SER A 83 -9.58 2.40 -8.47
CA SER A 83 -9.93 3.04 -9.72
C SER A 83 -9.25 2.30 -10.85
N ALA A 84 -10.02 1.59 -11.68
CA ALA A 84 -9.55 1.07 -12.94
C ALA A 84 -9.06 2.26 -13.79
N LEU A 85 -7.74 2.41 -13.90
CA LEU A 85 -7.10 3.31 -14.85
C LEU A 85 -7.19 2.71 -16.25
#